data_AF-A0A256ZDZ0-F1
#
_entry.id   AF-A0A256ZDZ0-F1
#
_cell.length_a   1.000
_cell.length_b   1.000
_cell.length_c   1.000
_cell.angle_alpha   90.00
_cell.angle_beta   90.00
_cell.angle_gamma   90.00
#
_symmetry.space_group_name_H-M   'P 1'
#
loop_
_entity.id
_entity.type
_entity.pdbx_description
1 polymer ?
#
loop_
_entity_poly.entity_id
_entity_poly.type
_entity_poly.pdbx_seq_one_letter_code
_entity_poly.pdbx_strand_id
1 'polypeptide(L)'
;MYTEGRNPVSISFSTSSATAIASSSATQYRPLLANVTQPVVNYEVKYIPTTIPEGAVTTLGYSTYSRKGTPVTVETFKGSYIGGDLESIKKNDSDYYVVESSKIPRTDWLTGWNYRRPIVIRERSGNSLENYPVRIELNSSNFDFSKAKSDGSDIRFTLDDGVSEIPFYIEEWDKVSERAIVWVKINKLPGDGEVKIYMYYGNPAASLPDYATVENVFALVGEANTVNTDENIAKVLFQGNYSEPPIVFASIMTFNEGDTVVSRVVERTNTYFEVRLEEYPRNDGPHAVETVGWVALKPGMWVIGDTIWEVGVVQATHVYTTVNFDHSFSGIPIIITYINNYNEGGFSGTPEAGAHTRQRDASNTGFQVKVEEETDTSHTFEDIGYLAIQWNKYKRERWWTPSFPYFIYVDVYYVIGETKNKLKFEAARLYPYYYWYINNDGWEPSYWRRYYFHASFPNLPVVVFKIQSERGGDNCHERLRNVGTSTFDFGLQETPAHDGWHTYEWGGFIAIEPGLIYGYEYVDPSPTYS
;
A
#
# COMPACT_ATOMS: atom_id res chain seq x y z
N MET A 1 8.71 11.04 -81.16
CA MET A 1 9.02 9.61 -81.41
C MET A 1 7.94 8.79 -80.73
N TYR A 2 7.23 7.95 -81.50
CA TYR A 2 6.15 7.10 -81.02
C TYR A 2 6.73 5.96 -80.16
N THR A 3 6.24 5.81 -78.93
CA THR A 3 6.56 4.69 -78.05
C THR A 3 5.57 3.55 -78.33
N GLU A 4 6.02 2.48 -78.97
CA GLU A 4 5.26 1.26 -79.24
C GLU A 4 4.88 0.53 -77.94
N GLY A 5 3.80 0.95 -77.29
CA GLY A 5 2.92 0.07 -76.49
C GLY A 5 3.55 -0.80 -75.40
N ARG A 6 4.71 -0.43 -74.83
CA ARG A 6 5.31 -1.17 -73.71
C ARG A 6 5.04 -0.45 -72.40
N ASN A 7 3.96 -0.85 -71.74
CA ASN A 7 3.74 -0.56 -70.32
C ASN A 7 4.62 -1.50 -69.47
N PRO A 8 5.17 -1.04 -68.34
CA PRO A 8 5.99 -1.88 -67.47
C PRO A 8 5.19 -3.10 -66.98
N VAL A 9 5.80 -4.29 -67.07
CA VAL A 9 5.17 -5.60 -66.77
C VAL A 9 5.26 -5.95 -65.28
N SER A 10 6.05 -5.20 -64.50
CA SER A 10 6.07 -5.26 -63.04
C SER A 10 6.65 -3.97 -62.46
N ILE A 11 6.06 -3.47 -61.38
CA ILE A 11 6.69 -2.50 -60.50
C ILE A 11 6.96 -3.22 -59.19
N SER A 12 8.20 -3.16 -58.70
CA SER A 12 8.60 -3.73 -57.41
C SER A 12 9.15 -2.60 -56.56
N PHE A 13 8.53 -2.35 -55.40
CA PHE A 13 9.09 -1.48 -54.37
C PHE A 13 9.13 -2.27 -53.07
N SER A 14 10.25 -2.16 -52.35
CA SER A 14 10.46 -2.72 -51.02
C SER A 14 10.54 -1.59 -50.02
N THR A 15 9.73 -1.60 -48.98
CA THR A 15 9.94 -0.78 -47.79
C THR A 15 10.19 -1.73 -46.61
N SER A 16 11.19 -1.43 -45.79
CA SER A 16 11.57 -2.26 -44.65
C SER A 16 10.99 -1.68 -43.36
N SER A 17 10.29 -2.50 -42.58
CA SER A 17 10.24 -2.34 -41.13
C SER A 17 10.36 -3.70 -40.47
N ALA A 18 10.79 -3.71 -39.20
CA ALA A 18 11.48 -4.81 -38.53
C ALA A 18 10.73 -6.16 -38.41
N THR A 19 9.48 -6.31 -38.83
CA THR A 19 8.67 -7.46 -38.39
C THR A 19 7.72 -8.11 -39.41
N ALA A 20 7.75 -7.80 -40.71
CA ALA A 20 7.07 -8.64 -41.72
C ALA A 20 7.55 -8.40 -43.16
N ILE A 21 7.61 -9.47 -43.95
CA ILE A 21 7.60 -9.41 -45.42
C ILE A 21 6.19 -9.74 -45.86
N ALA A 22 5.49 -8.80 -46.50
CA ALA A 22 4.28 -9.11 -47.25
C ALA A 22 4.62 -9.07 -48.74
N SER A 23 4.57 -10.21 -49.41
CA SER A 23 4.48 -10.27 -50.87
C SER A 23 3.02 -10.48 -51.26
N SER A 24 2.47 -9.61 -52.10
CA SER A 24 1.26 -9.96 -52.85
C SER A 24 1.62 -9.99 -54.33
N SER A 25 1.26 -11.10 -54.99
CA SER A 25 1.21 -11.18 -56.44
C SER A 25 -0.27 -11.16 -56.83
N ALA A 26 -0.67 -10.17 -57.62
CA ALA A 26 -1.94 -10.23 -58.33
C ALA A 26 -1.62 -10.63 -59.78
N THR A 27 -1.82 -11.89 -60.11
CA THR A 27 -1.93 -12.32 -61.52
C THR A 27 -3.34 -12.00 -62.02
N GLN A 28 -3.45 -11.46 -63.23
CA GLN A 28 -4.72 -11.31 -63.92
C GLN A 28 -5.39 -12.69 -64.11
N TYR A 29 -6.68 -12.78 -63.79
CA TYR A 29 -7.52 -13.94 -64.14
C TYR A 29 -7.53 -14.15 -65.66
N ARG A 30 -7.10 -15.33 -66.12
CA ARG A 30 -7.28 -15.80 -67.50
C ARG A 30 -8.30 -16.94 -67.50
N PRO A 31 -9.42 -16.84 -68.23
CA PRO A 31 -10.29 -18.01 -68.43
C PRO A 31 -9.50 -19.12 -69.14
N LEU A 32 -9.64 -20.36 -68.66
CA LEU A 32 -9.11 -21.55 -69.33
C LEU A 32 -9.73 -21.68 -70.73
N LEU A 33 -8.92 -21.54 -71.77
CA LEU A 33 -9.27 -22.05 -73.09
C LEU A 33 -9.06 -23.57 -73.06
N ALA A 34 -10.07 -24.33 -73.46
CA ALA A 34 -9.99 -25.78 -73.56
C ALA A 34 -8.82 -26.19 -74.46
N ASN A 35 -8.01 -27.13 -73.97
CA ASN A 35 -6.97 -27.88 -74.68
C ASN A 35 -5.56 -27.26 -74.79
N VAL A 36 -4.94 -26.88 -73.67
CA VAL A 36 -3.46 -26.83 -73.61
C VAL A 36 -2.95 -27.44 -72.31
N THR A 37 -2.16 -28.51 -72.44
CA THR A 37 -1.43 -29.19 -71.37
C THR A 37 -0.30 -28.27 -70.86
N GLN A 38 -0.29 -27.96 -69.56
CA GLN A 38 0.73 -27.08 -68.96
C GLN A 38 2.07 -27.81 -68.70
N PRO A 39 3.23 -27.16 -68.92
CA PRO A 39 4.49 -27.61 -68.33
C PRO A 39 4.67 -27.03 -66.92
N VAL A 40 5.03 -27.90 -65.96
CA VAL A 40 5.37 -27.53 -64.58
C VAL A 40 6.78 -26.96 -64.55
N VAL A 41 6.94 -25.69 -64.18
CA VAL A 41 8.26 -25.08 -63.95
C VAL A 41 8.45 -24.85 -62.45
N ASN A 42 9.45 -25.54 -61.88
CA ASN A 42 9.83 -25.44 -60.46
C ASN A 42 10.74 -24.22 -60.24
N TYR A 43 10.52 -23.45 -59.18
CA TYR A 43 11.41 -22.37 -58.74
C TYR A 43 12.14 -22.76 -57.44
N GLU A 44 13.36 -22.27 -57.26
CA GLU A 44 14.22 -22.48 -56.08
C GLU A 44 14.30 -21.18 -55.25
N VAL A 45 14.16 -21.28 -53.92
CA VAL A 45 14.39 -20.18 -52.97
C VAL A 45 15.61 -20.50 -52.13
N LYS A 46 16.55 -19.56 -52.02
CA LYS A 46 17.83 -19.72 -51.31
C LYS A 46 17.94 -18.70 -50.18
N TYR A 47 18.15 -19.16 -48.95
CA TYR A 47 18.48 -18.30 -47.81
C TYR A 47 20.00 -18.16 -47.68
N ILE A 48 20.46 -16.95 -47.36
CA ILE A 48 21.87 -16.67 -47.02
C ILE A 48 21.95 -16.50 -45.50
N PRO A 49 22.96 -17.06 -44.82
CA PRO A 49 23.14 -16.91 -43.39
C PRO A 49 23.64 -15.48 -43.05
N THR A 50 23.14 -15.03 -41.91
CA THR A 50 23.16 -13.75 -41.22
C THR A 50 24.43 -12.86 -41.29
N THR A 51 24.16 -11.54 -41.21
CA THR A 51 24.89 -10.40 -40.61
C THR A 51 26.30 -10.04 -41.07
N ILE A 52 26.50 -8.81 -41.58
CA ILE A 52 27.54 -7.84 -41.14
C ILE A 52 27.01 -6.39 -41.35
N PRO A 53 27.31 -5.41 -40.45
CA PRO A 53 26.81 -4.03 -40.49
C PRO A 53 27.59 -3.14 -41.48
N GLU A 54 27.17 -1.87 -41.55
CA GLU A 54 27.68 -0.78 -42.40
C GLU A 54 29.18 -0.86 -42.78
N GLY A 55 29.46 -0.78 -44.09
CA GLY A 55 30.78 -0.43 -44.61
C GLY A 55 31.51 -1.42 -45.52
N ALA A 56 30.87 -2.46 -46.09
CA ALA A 56 31.56 -3.42 -46.96
C ALA A 56 31.23 -3.23 -48.46
N VAL A 57 32.27 -3.02 -49.28
CA VAL A 57 32.25 -3.19 -50.74
C VAL A 57 32.72 -4.62 -51.05
N THR A 58 31.99 -5.39 -51.85
CA THR A 58 32.43 -6.75 -52.25
C THR A 58 32.20 -7.08 -53.72
N THR A 59 33.17 -7.82 -54.27
CA THR A 59 33.36 -8.24 -55.68
C THR A 59 32.71 -9.62 -55.97
N LEU A 60 32.60 -9.99 -57.26
CA LEU A 60 32.01 -11.25 -57.78
C LEU A 60 32.65 -12.56 -57.24
N GLY A 61 31.82 -13.57 -56.94
CA GLY A 61 32.21 -14.96 -56.69
C GLY A 61 31.12 -15.99 -57.06
N TYR A 62 31.51 -17.18 -57.53
CA TYR A 62 30.66 -18.22 -58.15
C TYR A 62 30.51 -19.53 -57.33
N SER A 63 29.39 -20.24 -57.60
CA SER A 63 29.10 -21.70 -57.47
C SER A 63 28.58 -22.28 -56.13
N THR A 64 27.71 -23.31 -56.25
CA THR A 64 26.71 -23.81 -55.29
C THR A 64 26.74 -25.34 -55.06
N TYR A 65 26.15 -25.81 -53.95
CA TYR A 65 25.68 -27.18 -53.74
C TYR A 65 24.31 -27.16 -53.01
N SER A 66 23.37 -28.07 -53.31
CA SER A 66 21.98 -28.07 -52.76
C SER A 66 21.44 -29.46 -52.36
N ARG A 67 20.45 -29.51 -51.43
CA ARG A 67 19.66 -30.70 -51.01
C ARG A 67 18.18 -30.31 -50.76
N LYS A 68 17.22 -31.18 -51.12
CA LYS A 68 15.75 -30.93 -51.13
C LYS A 68 15.00 -31.37 -49.86
N GLY A 69 13.90 -30.66 -49.52
CA GLY A 69 12.82 -31.06 -48.59
C GLY A 69 11.51 -30.29 -48.86
N THR A 70 10.34 -30.85 -48.51
CA THR A 70 8.99 -30.36 -48.89
C THR A 70 8.16 -29.96 -47.65
N PRO A 71 7.64 -28.72 -47.52
CA PRO A 71 6.74 -28.31 -46.42
C PRO A 71 5.29 -28.78 -46.64
N VAL A 72 4.55 -29.00 -45.54
CA VAL A 72 3.25 -29.73 -45.52
C VAL A 72 2.00 -28.84 -45.35
N THR A 73 2.12 -27.55 -44.98
CA THR A 73 0.96 -26.62 -44.85
C THR A 73 1.33 -25.13 -44.97
N VAL A 74 0.40 -24.29 -45.47
CA VAL A 74 0.48 -22.81 -45.52
C VAL A 74 -0.88 -22.20 -45.15
N GLU A 75 -0.91 -21.21 -44.27
CA GLU A 75 -2.10 -20.41 -43.91
C GLU A 75 -1.91 -18.93 -44.28
N THR A 76 -2.99 -18.23 -44.64
CA THR A 76 -2.99 -16.83 -45.12
C THR A 76 -3.87 -15.90 -44.28
N PHE A 77 -3.37 -14.71 -43.95
CA PHE A 77 -4.11 -13.63 -43.29
C PHE A 77 -4.31 -12.40 -44.21
N LYS A 78 -5.41 -11.67 -44.04
CA LYS A 78 -5.81 -10.51 -44.86
C LYS A 78 -5.57 -9.20 -44.09
N GLY A 79 -4.74 -8.30 -44.61
CA GLY A 79 -4.51 -6.96 -44.05
C GLY A 79 -5.45 -5.89 -44.61
N SER A 80 -5.68 -4.82 -43.83
CA SER A 80 -6.48 -3.64 -44.21
C SER A 80 -5.61 -2.46 -44.65
N TYR A 81 -5.99 -1.78 -45.73
CA TYR A 81 -5.29 -0.66 -46.36
C TYR A 81 -5.49 0.66 -45.57
N ILE A 82 -4.40 1.38 -45.29
CA ILE A 82 -4.43 2.70 -44.62
C ILE A 82 -3.82 3.74 -45.57
N GLY A 83 -4.66 4.30 -46.45
CA GLY A 83 -4.61 5.66 -47.03
C GLY A 83 -3.39 6.16 -47.84
N GLY A 84 -3.69 6.85 -48.94
CA GLY A 84 -2.83 7.75 -49.73
C GLY A 84 -3.57 8.20 -51.00
N ASP A 85 -3.47 9.47 -51.40
CA ASP A 85 -4.00 9.98 -52.67
C ASP A 85 -2.86 10.36 -53.65
N LEU A 86 -3.22 10.61 -54.92
CA LEU A 86 -2.29 10.87 -56.02
C LEU A 86 -1.37 12.09 -55.79
N GLU A 87 -1.72 12.99 -54.86
CA GLU A 87 -0.95 14.19 -54.50
C GLU A 87 0.34 13.86 -53.73
N SER A 88 0.46 12.65 -53.16
CA SER A 88 1.65 12.18 -52.43
C SER A 88 2.87 11.85 -53.32
N ILE A 89 2.70 11.90 -54.65
CA ILE A 89 3.75 11.64 -55.64
C ILE A 89 4.37 12.98 -56.07
N LYS A 90 5.48 13.39 -55.45
CA LYS A 90 6.09 14.71 -55.72
C LYS A 90 7.06 14.75 -56.89
N LYS A 91 7.50 13.60 -57.43
CA LYS A 91 8.40 13.58 -58.58
C LYS A 91 8.19 12.31 -59.40
N ASN A 92 7.87 12.50 -60.67
CA ASN A 92 7.82 11.46 -61.69
C ASN A 92 8.93 11.78 -62.69
N ASP A 93 10.05 11.05 -62.65
CA ASP A 93 11.14 11.21 -63.62
C ASP A 93 11.11 10.13 -64.71
N SER A 94 9.97 9.45 -64.89
CA SER A 94 9.72 8.40 -65.88
C SER A 94 10.31 7.02 -65.55
N ASP A 95 11.18 6.89 -64.53
CA ASP A 95 11.76 5.60 -64.13
C ASP A 95 11.27 5.11 -62.74
N TYR A 96 10.97 6.00 -61.79
CA TYR A 96 10.48 5.62 -60.45
C TYR A 96 9.47 6.61 -59.85
N TYR A 97 8.61 6.12 -58.94
CA TYR A 97 7.84 6.95 -58.02
C TYR A 97 8.60 7.12 -56.70
N VAL A 98 8.88 8.35 -56.28
CA VAL A 98 9.33 8.63 -54.91
C VAL A 98 8.10 8.85 -54.04
N VAL A 99 7.80 7.90 -53.17
CA VAL A 99 6.78 8.05 -52.13
C VAL A 99 7.50 8.46 -50.85
N GLU A 100 7.27 9.67 -50.36
CA GLU A 100 7.70 10.03 -49.00
C GLU A 100 6.83 9.22 -48.03
N SER A 101 7.40 8.19 -47.39
CA SER A 101 6.75 7.58 -46.23
C SER A 101 6.79 8.61 -45.10
N SER A 102 5.73 9.37 -44.92
CA SER A 102 5.55 10.13 -43.69
C SER A 102 5.40 9.10 -42.56
N LYS A 103 6.28 9.17 -41.57
CA LYS A 103 6.12 8.42 -40.32
C LYS A 103 4.87 9.01 -39.67
N ILE A 104 3.69 8.41 -39.90
CA ILE A 104 2.50 8.76 -39.14
C ILE A 104 2.87 8.42 -37.69
N PRO A 105 2.90 9.42 -36.78
CA PRO A 105 3.19 9.16 -35.39
C PRO A 105 2.17 8.15 -34.89
N ARG A 106 2.64 7.07 -34.29
CA ARG A 106 1.76 6.10 -33.65
C ARG A 106 1.06 6.82 -32.50
N THR A 107 -0.23 7.11 -32.66
CA THR A 107 -0.99 7.93 -31.70
C THR A 107 -1.33 7.18 -30.42
N ASP A 108 -1.21 5.85 -30.41
CA ASP A 108 -1.40 4.97 -29.24
C ASP A 108 -0.05 4.61 -28.57
N TRP A 109 1.00 5.42 -28.72
CA TRP A 109 2.34 5.09 -28.21
C TRP A 109 3.08 6.29 -27.64
N LEU A 110 3.66 6.14 -26.44
CA LEU A 110 4.47 7.18 -25.82
C LEU A 110 5.75 7.45 -26.63
N THR A 111 5.94 8.72 -27.02
CA THR A 111 7.10 9.12 -27.82
C THR A 111 8.41 8.88 -27.06
N GLY A 112 9.41 8.28 -27.72
CA GLY A 112 10.74 8.01 -27.15
C GLY A 112 10.87 6.66 -26.43
N TRP A 113 9.80 5.89 -26.31
CA TRP A 113 9.81 4.58 -25.65
C TRP A 113 10.02 3.45 -26.65
N ASN A 114 10.99 2.57 -26.38
CA ASN A 114 11.35 1.49 -27.29
C ASN A 114 10.48 0.24 -27.13
N TYR A 115 9.99 -0.01 -25.92
CA TYR A 115 9.25 -1.22 -25.58
C TYR A 115 7.99 -0.88 -24.78
N ARG A 116 6.97 -1.72 -24.95
CA ARG A 116 5.82 -1.80 -24.04
C ARG A 116 5.37 -3.24 -23.87
N ARG A 117 4.75 -3.55 -22.74
CA ARG A 117 4.03 -4.80 -22.52
C ARG A 117 2.61 -4.51 -22.02
N PRO A 118 1.58 -5.25 -22.47
CA PRO A 118 0.29 -5.20 -21.82
C PRO A 118 0.37 -5.87 -20.44
N ILE A 119 -0.44 -5.38 -19.51
CA ILE A 119 -0.71 -6.01 -18.22
C ILE A 119 -2.24 -5.98 -18.06
N VAL A 120 -2.84 -7.15 -17.84
CA VAL A 120 -4.28 -7.26 -17.62
C VAL A 120 -4.52 -7.49 -16.14
N ILE A 121 -5.12 -6.51 -15.48
CA ILE A 121 -5.47 -6.54 -14.07
C ILE A 121 -6.91 -7.01 -13.95
N ARG A 122 -7.17 -7.95 -13.05
CA ARG A 122 -8.48 -8.53 -12.79
C ARG A 122 -8.87 -8.37 -11.33
N GLU A 123 -10.05 -7.81 -11.12
CA GLU A 123 -10.74 -7.77 -9.83
C GLU A 123 -11.26 -9.18 -9.47
N ARG A 124 -11.20 -9.56 -8.20
CA ARG A 124 -11.50 -10.92 -7.72
C ARG A 124 -12.46 -10.98 -6.55
N SER A 125 -12.73 -9.88 -5.87
CA SER A 125 -13.61 -9.84 -4.70
C SER A 125 -15.07 -9.59 -5.07
N GLY A 126 -15.37 -9.23 -6.32
CA GLY A 126 -16.69 -8.82 -6.79
C GLY A 126 -17.02 -7.35 -6.48
N ASN A 127 -16.11 -6.59 -5.85
CA ASN A 127 -16.33 -5.19 -5.48
C ASN A 127 -15.70 -4.27 -6.54
N SER A 128 -16.41 -3.21 -6.91
CA SER A 128 -15.79 -2.18 -7.76
C SER A 128 -14.86 -1.32 -6.91
N LEU A 129 -13.60 -1.24 -7.33
CA LEU A 129 -12.55 -0.49 -6.64
C LEU A 129 -12.25 0.81 -7.39
N GLU A 130 -12.06 1.89 -6.64
CA GLU A 130 -11.69 3.19 -7.18
C GLU A 130 -10.34 3.65 -6.63
N ASN A 131 -9.52 4.28 -7.48
CA ASN A 131 -8.20 4.81 -7.11
C ASN A 131 -7.30 3.78 -6.39
N TYR A 132 -7.42 2.51 -6.76
CA TYR A 132 -6.84 1.38 -6.03
C TYR A 132 -5.42 1.05 -6.50
N PRO A 133 -4.44 0.95 -5.61
CA PRO A 133 -3.08 0.57 -5.98
C PRO A 133 -2.95 -0.94 -6.18
N VAL A 134 -2.44 -1.34 -7.34
CA VAL A 134 -2.21 -2.75 -7.70
C VAL A 134 -0.72 -3.03 -7.71
N ARG A 135 -0.31 -4.09 -7.00
CA ARG A 135 1.08 -4.52 -6.90
C ARG A 135 1.47 -5.36 -8.12
N ILE A 136 2.53 -4.95 -8.80
CA ILE A 136 3.12 -5.64 -9.96
C ILE A 136 4.54 -6.07 -9.60
N GLU A 137 4.76 -7.38 -9.53
CA GLU A 137 6.10 -7.95 -9.41
C GLU A 137 6.69 -8.26 -10.78
N LEU A 138 7.90 -7.77 -11.00
CA LEU A 138 8.71 -8.06 -12.17
C LEU A 138 9.86 -8.97 -11.76
N ASN A 139 10.14 -9.97 -12.59
CA ASN A 139 11.30 -10.85 -12.44
C ASN A 139 11.79 -11.36 -13.81
N SER A 140 12.91 -12.06 -13.83
CA SER A 140 13.55 -12.57 -15.05
C SER A 140 12.66 -13.45 -15.94
N SER A 141 11.61 -14.06 -15.38
CA SER A 141 10.65 -14.86 -16.17
C SER A 141 9.65 -14.00 -16.94
N ASN A 142 9.41 -12.77 -16.50
CA ASN A 142 8.37 -11.91 -17.05
C ASN A 142 8.89 -10.55 -17.57
N PHE A 143 10.11 -10.13 -17.23
CA PHE A 143 10.67 -8.84 -17.59
C PHE A 143 12.18 -8.93 -17.87
N ASP A 144 12.61 -8.26 -18.93
CA ASP A 144 14.01 -8.20 -19.34
C ASP A 144 14.66 -6.92 -18.78
N PHE A 145 15.34 -7.07 -17.64
CA PHE A 145 15.99 -5.96 -16.93
C PHE A 145 17.16 -5.33 -17.72
N SER A 146 17.66 -5.98 -18.78
CA SER A 146 18.67 -5.38 -19.65
C SER A 146 18.11 -4.21 -20.48
N LYS A 147 16.79 -4.16 -20.66
CA LYS A 147 16.07 -3.13 -21.44
C LYS A 147 15.62 -1.92 -20.64
N ALA A 148 15.96 -1.84 -19.35
CA ALA A 148 15.65 -0.71 -18.49
C ALA A 148 16.90 -0.23 -17.73
N LYS A 149 16.84 0.98 -17.20
CA LYS A 149 17.86 1.56 -16.34
C LYS A 149 18.02 0.77 -15.05
N SER A 150 19.19 0.92 -14.42
CA SER A 150 19.51 0.22 -13.18
C SER A 150 18.67 0.63 -11.98
N ASP A 151 18.03 1.80 -12.04
CA ASP A 151 17.14 2.36 -11.02
C ASP A 151 15.65 2.28 -11.40
N GLY A 152 15.33 1.75 -12.60
CA GLY A 152 13.96 1.67 -13.10
C GLY A 152 13.33 3.02 -13.45
N SER A 153 14.10 4.13 -13.47
CA SER A 153 13.54 5.48 -13.70
C SER A 153 12.92 5.66 -15.09
N ASP A 154 13.22 4.75 -16.02
CA ASP A 154 12.70 4.68 -17.38
C ASP A 154 11.59 3.64 -17.52
N ILE A 155 10.61 3.64 -16.61
CA ILE A 155 9.32 2.95 -16.79
C ILE A 155 8.16 3.95 -16.80
N ARG A 156 7.08 3.63 -17.51
CA ARG A 156 5.78 4.33 -17.44
C ARG A 156 4.64 3.35 -17.49
N PHE A 157 3.51 3.74 -16.92
CA PHE A 157 2.26 3.01 -17.06
C PHE A 157 1.24 3.89 -17.75
N THR A 158 0.46 3.33 -18.67
CA THR A 158 -0.66 4.01 -19.31
C THR A 158 -1.92 3.17 -19.27
N LEU A 159 -3.07 3.81 -19.46
CA LEU A 159 -4.32 3.13 -19.79
C LEU A 159 -4.23 2.41 -21.17
N ASP A 160 -5.32 1.73 -21.54
CA ASP A 160 -5.40 0.94 -22.79
C ASP A 160 -5.26 1.78 -24.07
N ASP A 161 -5.46 3.10 -23.99
CA ASP A 161 -5.20 4.02 -25.11
C ASP A 161 -3.70 4.14 -25.45
N GLY A 162 -2.82 3.64 -24.59
CA GLY A 162 -1.37 3.61 -24.77
C GLY A 162 -0.67 4.96 -24.55
N VAL A 163 -1.37 6.02 -24.14
CA VAL A 163 -0.81 7.37 -24.00
C VAL A 163 -1.24 8.10 -22.72
N SER A 164 -2.37 7.75 -22.11
CA SER A 164 -2.80 8.33 -20.84
C SER A 164 -2.01 7.73 -19.69
N GLU A 165 -0.96 8.44 -19.24
CA GLU A 165 -0.10 8.03 -18.13
C GLU A 165 -0.89 7.94 -16.80
N ILE A 166 -0.54 6.95 -15.97
CA ILE A 166 -1.16 6.72 -14.64
C ILE A 166 -0.09 6.68 -13.53
N PRO A 167 -0.42 7.10 -12.30
CA PRO A 167 0.53 7.10 -11.20
C PRO A 167 1.06 5.72 -10.84
N PHE A 168 2.34 5.66 -10.48
CA PHE A 168 3.00 4.44 -10.02
C PHE A 168 4.05 4.74 -8.95
N TYR A 169 4.49 3.74 -8.21
CA TYR A 169 5.53 3.87 -7.19
C TYR A 169 6.45 2.66 -7.27
N ILE A 170 7.76 2.92 -7.38
CA ILE A 170 8.78 1.88 -7.35
C ILE A 170 9.11 1.62 -5.89
N GLU A 171 8.57 0.53 -5.33
CA GLU A 171 8.86 0.12 -3.95
C GLU A 171 10.23 -0.56 -3.86
N GLU A 172 10.58 -1.33 -4.89
CA GLU A 172 11.86 -2.04 -4.98
C GLU A 172 12.26 -2.16 -6.45
N TRP A 173 13.55 -1.93 -6.74
CA TRP A 173 14.14 -2.22 -8.05
C TRP A 173 15.57 -2.72 -7.88
N ASP A 174 15.76 -4.03 -8.05
CA ASP A 174 17.06 -4.68 -8.05
C ASP A 174 17.31 -5.31 -9.41
N LYS A 175 18.08 -4.60 -10.24
CA LYS A 175 18.51 -5.08 -11.56
C LYS A 175 19.46 -6.27 -11.49
N VAL A 176 20.23 -6.43 -10.40
CA VAL A 176 21.21 -7.51 -10.27
C VAL A 176 20.51 -8.82 -9.93
N SER A 177 19.58 -8.78 -8.98
CA SER A 177 18.75 -9.93 -8.62
C SER A 177 17.57 -10.15 -9.59
N GLU A 178 17.43 -9.29 -10.60
CA GLU A 178 16.33 -9.27 -11.57
C GLU A 178 14.96 -9.35 -10.86
N ARG A 179 14.73 -8.46 -9.90
CA ARG A 179 13.51 -8.35 -9.09
C ARG A 179 13.09 -6.89 -8.97
N ALA A 180 11.81 -6.62 -9.15
CA ALA A 180 11.23 -5.31 -8.84
C ALA A 180 9.80 -5.44 -8.34
N ILE A 181 9.41 -4.51 -7.46
CA ILE A 181 8.03 -4.33 -6.98
C ILE A 181 7.60 -2.92 -7.37
N VAL A 182 6.59 -2.84 -8.21
CA VAL A 182 6.01 -1.58 -8.65
C VAL A 182 4.52 -1.57 -8.33
N TRP A 183 4.05 -0.49 -7.72
CA TRP A 183 2.63 -0.28 -7.45
C TRP A 183 2.06 0.67 -8.48
N VAL A 184 0.89 0.38 -9.02
CA VAL A 184 0.25 1.20 -10.06
C VAL A 184 -1.17 1.53 -9.62
N LYS A 185 -1.52 2.82 -9.64
CA LYS A 185 -2.85 3.28 -9.23
C LYS A 185 -3.85 3.13 -10.38
N ILE A 186 -4.89 2.36 -10.14
CA ILE A 186 -5.98 2.12 -11.09
C ILE A 186 -7.19 2.94 -10.66
N ASN A 187 -7.58 3.93 -11.48
CA ASN A 187 -8.67 4.85 -11.15
C ASN A 187 -10.00 4.13 -10.94
N LYS A 188 -10.28 3.10 -11.75
CA LYS A 188 -11.49 2.29 -11.64
C LYS A 188 -11.22 0.86 -12.09
N LEU A 189 -11.46 -0.09 -11.20
CA LEU A 189 -11.41 -1.52 -11.48
C LEU A 189 -12.79 -2.11 -11.16
N PRO A 190 -13.62 -2.42 -12.19
CA PRO A 190 -14.97 -2.95 -11.96
C PRO A 190 -14.93 -4.31 -11.24
N GLY A 191 -15.90 -4.56 -10.36
CA GLY A 191 -16.04 -5.84 -9.66
C GLY A 191 -16.13 -7.02 -10.62
N ASP A 192 -15.36 -8.08 -10.37
CA ASP A 192 -15.14 -9.24 -11.27
C ASP A 192 -14.67 -8.89 -12.70
N GLY A 193 -14.32 -7.61 -12.95
CA GLY A 193 -13.93 -7.08 -14.24
C GLY A 193 -12.42 -7.07 -14.44
N GLU A 194 -12.02 -6.62 -15.63
CA GLU A 194 -10.62 -6.51 -16.03
C GLU A 194 -10.31 -5.12 -16.58
N VAL A 195 -9.11 -4.63 -16.30
CA VAL A 195 -8.53 -3.40 -16.85
C VAL A 195 -7.21 -3.74 -17.50
N LYS A 196 -7.04 -3.32 -18.75
CA LYS A 196 -5.78 -3.43 -19.46
C LYS A 196 -4.99 -2.13 -19.35
N ILE A 197 -3.73 -2.24 -18.95
CA ILE A 197 -2.77 -1.16 -18.94
C ILE A 197 -1.54 -1.54 -19.78
N TYR A 198 -0.73 -0.57 -20.13
CA TYR A 198 0.58 -0.80 -20.75
C TYR A 198 1.69 -0.33 -19.82
N MET A 199 2.72 -1.17 -19.65
CA MET A 199 3.99 -0.78 -19.06
C MET A 199 4.99 -0.51 -20.17
N TYR A 200 5.45 0.73 -20.29
CA TYR A 200 6.53 1.17 -21.18
C TYR A 200 7.88 1.11 -20.48
N TYR A 201 8.94 0.80 -21.23
CA TYR A 201 10.32 0.76 -20.75
C TYR A 201 11.34 0.98 -21.87
N GLY A 202 12.60 1.21 -21.49
CA GLY A 202 13.72 1.35 -22.42
C GLY A 202 13.77 2.71 -23.09
N ASN A 203 13.54 3.78 -22.34
CA ASN A 203 13.79 5.14 -22.76
C ASN A 203 15.01 5.69 -21.98
N PRO A 204 16.23 5.63 -22.52
CA PRO A 204 17.44 6.07 -21.82
C PRO A 204 17.44 7.54 -21.41
N ALA A 205 16.62 8.38 -22.06
CA ALA A 205 16.50 9.80 -21.73
C ALA A 205 15.48 10.07 -20.61
N ALA A 206 14.64 9.10 -20.22
CA ALA A 206 13.59 9.31 -19.22
C ALA A 206 14.14 9.35 -17.78
N SER A 207 13.71 10.33 -17.00
CA SER A 207 13.83 10.33 -15.53
C SER A 207 12.56 9.78 -14.90
N LEU A 208 12.61 9.50 -13.59
CA LEU A 208 11.39 9.21 -12.83
C LEU A 208 10.49 10.46 -12.86
N PRO A 209 9.18 10.34 -13.13
CA PRO A 209 8.28 11.48 -13.19
C PRO A 209 7.83 11.90 -11.79
N ASP A 210 7.51 13.19 -11.60
CA ASP A 210 7.13 13.76 -10.29
C ASP A 210 5.83 13.19 -9.70
N TYR A 211 4.99 12.56 -10.52
CA TYR A 211 3.77 11.89 -10.05
C TYR A 211 4.04 10.45 -9.55
N ALA A 212 5.26 9.92 -9.71
CA ALA A 212 5.60 8.56 -9.32
C ALA A 212 5.99 8.47 -7.83
N THR A 213 5.05 8.82 -6.95
CA THR A 213 5.27 8.96 -5.50
C THR A 213 4.27 8.17 -4.68
N VAL A 214 4.58 7.97 -3.39
CA VAL A 214 3.71 7.27 -2.45
C VAL A 214 2.35 7.96 -2.34
N GLU A 215 2.35 9.29 -2.25
CA GLU A 215 1.15 10.12 -2.03
C GLU A 215 0.19 10.08 -3.22
N ASN A 216 0.73 9.91 -4.42
CA ASN A 216 -0.09 9.82 -5.63
C ASN A 216 -0.67 8.42 -5.84
N VAL A 217 -0.05 7.37 -5.27
CA VAL A 217 -0.43 5.97 -5.47
C VAL A 217 -1.30 5.43 -4.34
N PHE A 218 -0.93 5.71 -3.09
CA PHE A 218 -1.56 5.15 -1.90
C PHE A 218 -2.53 6.13 -1.23
N ALA A 219 -3.44 5.60 -0.43
CA ALA A 219 -4.33 6.41 0.37
C ALA A 219 -3.59 6.96 1.59
N LEU A 220 -3.79 8.23 1.90
CA LEU A 220 -3.51 8.77 3.22
C LEU A 220 -4.53 8.16 4.20
N VAL A 221 -4.06 7.28 5.08
CA VAL A 221 -4.88 6.56 6.04
C VAL A 221 -4.90 7.26 7.40
N GLY A 222 -3.83 7.97 7.76
CA GLY A 222 -3.77 8.65 9.03
C GLY A 222 -2.46 9.39 9.25
N GLU A 223 -2.18 9.76 10.49
CA GLU A 223 -0.93 10.36 10.90
C GLU A 223 -0.66 10.12 12.39
N ALA A 224 0.61 10.18 12.80
CA ALA A 224 1.02 10.05 14.18
C ALA A 224 1.96 11.19 14.57
N ASN A 225 1.78 11.74 15.77
CA ASN A 225 2.70 12.74 16.33
C ASN A 225 2.56 12.83 17.85
N THR A 226 3.21 13.85 18.44
CA THR A 226 3.11 14.17 19.85
C THR A 226 2.60 15.59 20.05
N VAL A 227 1.98 15.85 21.21
CA VAL A 227 1.64 17.19 21.67
C VAL A 227 1.93 17.29 23.17
N ASN A 228 2.42 18.45 23.62
CA ASN A 228 2.57 18.72 25.04
C ASN A 228 1.31 19.42 25.55
N THR A 229 0.74 18.93 26.64
CA THR A 229 -0.44 19.53 27.25
C THR A 229 -0.52 19.18 28.74
N ASP A 230 -1.30 19.96 29.46
CA ASP A 230 -1.67 19.78 30.87
C ASP A 230 -3.21 19.77 30.96
N GLU A 231 -3.79 20.29 32.05
CA GLU A 231 -5.25 20.45 32.19
C GLU A 231 -5.87 21.41 31.17
N ASN A 232 -5.07 22.23 30.50
CA ASN A 232 -5.51 23.12 29.44
C ASN A 232 -5.67 22.38 28.11
N ILE A 233 -6.51 22.93 27.23
CA ILE A 233 -6.75 22.36 25.91
C ILE A 233 -5.57 22.66 24.98
N ALA A 234 -4.98 21.62 24.42
CA ALA A 234 -4.08 21.71 23.27
C ALA A 234 -4.82 21.40 21.97
N LYS A 235 -4.78 22.36 21.03
CA LYS A 235 -5.30 22.18 19.67
C LYS A 235 -4.20 21.64 18.76
N VAL A 236 -4.47 20.49 18.14
CA VAL A 236 -3.54 19.80 17.22
C VAL A 236 -4.10 19.86 15.81
N LEU A 237 -3.38 20.55 14.92
CA LEU A 237 -3.72 20.60 13.50
C LEU A 237 -3.21 19.35 12.79
N PHE A 238 -4.06 18.74 11.97
CA PHE A 238 -3.66 17.66 11.10
C PHE A 238 -2.76 18.16 9.97
N GLN A 239 -1.70 17.41 9.68
CA GLN A 239 -0.88 17.62 8.48
C GLN A 239 -1.56 17.01 7.25
N GLY A 240 -2.35 15.95 7.47
CA GLY A 240 -3.13 15.28 6.46
C GLY A 240 -4.40 16.04 6.05
N ASN A 241 -4.85 15.81 4.82
CA ASN A 241 -6.16 16.27 4.36
C ASN A 241 -7.17 15.14 4.50
N TYR A 242 -8.11 15.27 5.43
CA TYR A 242 -9.17 14.28 5.63
C TYR A 242 -10.52 14.78 5.13
N SER A 243 -11.29 13.88 4.51
CA SER A 243 -12.67 14.16 4.10
C SER A 243 -13.64 14.14 5.28
N GLU A 244 -13.35 13.31 6.27
CA GLU A 244 -14.10 13.15 7.51
C GLU A 244 -13.12 13.21 8.69
N PRO A 245 -13.58 13.57 9.89
CA PRO A 245 -12.74 13.50 11.08
C PRO A 245 -12.10 12.10 11.24
N PRO A 246 -10.77 11.96 11.45
CA PRO A 246 -10.10 10.67 11.72
C PRO A 246 -10.18 10.26 13.20
N ILE A 247 -10.27 8.97 13.51
CA ILE A 247 -10.34 8.43 14.88
C ILE A 247 -8.99 8.57 15.58
N VAL A 248 -8.99 9.19 16.75
CA VAL A 248 -7.78 9.46 17.55
C VAL A 248 -7.61 8.41 18.62
N PHE A 249 -6.38 7.94 18.78
CA PHE A 249 -5.91 7.10 19.88
C PHE A 249 -4.74 7.82 20.53
N ALA A 250 -4.75 7.97 21.85
CA ALA A 250 -3.70 8.71 22.55
C ALA A 250 -3.27 8.01 23.84
N SER A 251 -2.03 8.26 24.23
CA SER A 251 -1.51 7.92 25.55
C SER A 251 -0.54 8.99 26.02
N ILE A 252 -0.53 9.23 27.33
CA ILE A 252 0.45 10.11 27.98
C ILE A 252 1.77 9.32 28.04
N MET A 253 2.79 9.79 27.32
CA MET A 253 4.08 9.10 27.14
C MET A 253 5.12 9.45 28.21
N THR A 254 4.84 10.45 29.02
CA THR A 254 5.70 10.91 30.11
C THR A 254 4.97 10.79 31.45
N PHE A 255 5.77 10.88 32.52
CA PHE A 255 5.31 10.86 33.90
C PHE A 255 6.13 11.92 34.63
N ASN A 256 5.68 13.15 34.52
CA ASN A 256 6.32 14.34 35.07
C ASN A 256 5.82 14.63 36.48
N GLU A 257 4.64 14.12 36.85
CA GLU A 257 4.16 14.09 38.23
C GLU A 257 3.27 12.88 38.57
N GLY A 258 3.02 12.71 39.87
CA GLY A 258 2.38 11.52 40.44
C GLY A 258 0.85 11.49 40.36
N ASP A 259 0.20 12.64 40.13
CA ASP A 259 -1.25 12.73 40.11
C ASP A 259 -1.87 11.85 39.01
N THR A 260 -3.01 11.25 39.31
CA THR A 260 -3.71 10.35 38.39
C THR A 260 -4.39 11.17 37.30
N VAL A 261 -4.14 10.81 36.05
CA VAL A 261 -4.59 11.63 34.92
C VAL A 261 -4.86 10.78 33.69
N VAL A 262 -5.87 11.16 32.93
CA VAL A 262 -6.18 10.57 31.62
C VAL A 262 -6.14 11.65 30.53
N SER A 263 -5.75 11.25 29.32
CA SER A 263 -5.92 12.13 28.16
C SER A 263 -7.36 12.03 27.64
N ARG A 264 -7.94 13.16 27.24
CA ARG A 264 -9.30 13.23 26.68
C ARG A 264 -9.33 14.04 25.40
N VAL A 265 -9.93 13.48 24.35
CA VAL A 265 -10.24 14.23 23.13
C VAL A 265 -11.54 14.99 23.38
N VAL A 266 -11.46 16.31 23.29
CA VAL A 266 -12.56 17.24 23.59
C VAL A 266 -13.35 17.56 22.32
N GLU A 267 -12.63 17.83 21.23
CA GLU A 267 -13.21 18.14 19.93
C GLU A 267 -12.42 17.46 18.82
N ARG A 268 -13.09 17.13 17.72
CA ARG A 268 -12.48 16.50 16.56
C ARG A 268 -13.18 16.93 15.29
N THR A 269 -12.42 17.43 14.34
CA THR A 269 -12.87 17.83 13.01
C THR A 269 -12.03 17.09 11.95
N ASN A 270 -12.23 17.40 10.68
CA ASN A 270 -11.40 16.87 9.59
C ASN A 270 -10.06 17.61 9.43
N THR A 271 -9.82 18.68 10.19
CA THR A 271 -8.59 19.51 10.11
C THR A 271 -7.82 19.61 11.42
N TYR A 272 -8.46 19.31 12.55
CA TYR A 272 -7.80 19.31 13.86
C TYR A 272 -8.53 18.41 14.86
N PHE A 273 -7.87 18.13 15.97
CA PHE A 273 -8.51 17.68 17.20
C PHE A 273 -7.99 18.50 18.39
N GLU A 274 -8.73 18.47 19.49
CA GLU A 274 -8.38 19.11 20.75
C GLU A 274 -8.25 18.04 21.82
N VAL A 275 -7.17 18.10 22.58
CA VAL A 275 -6.85 17.15 23.65
C VAL A 275 -6.42 17.89 24.90
N ARG A 276 -6.75 17.36 26.07
CA ARG A 276 -6.29 17.85 27.37
C ARG A 276 -6.02 16.67 28.29
N LEU A 277 -5.39 16.98 29.42
CA LEU A 277 -5.31 16.07 30.55
C LEU A 277 -6.47 16.34 31.52
N GLU A 278 -7.00 15.27 32.10
CA GLU A 278 -8.06 15.33 33.12
C GLU A 278 -7.70 14.46 34.31
N GLU A 279 -7.65 15.09 35.46
CA GLU A 279 -7.55 14.40 36.74
C GLU A 279 -8.95 13.99 37.22
N TYR A 280 -9.02 12.88 37.94
CA TYR A 280 -10.27 12.40 38.53
C TYR A 280 -10.78 13.34 39.64
N PRO A 281 -12.09 13.30 40.00
CA PRO A 281 -12.71 14.19 40.99
C PRO A 281 -11.97 14.34 42.33
N ARG A 282 -11.25 13.31 42.80
CA ARG A 282 -10.49 13.35 44.06
C ARG A 282 -9.10 14.00 43.96
N ASN A 283 -8.65 14.37 42.77
CA ASN A 283 -7.44 15.13 42.54
C ASN A 283 -7.85 16.55 42.10
N ASP A 284 -7.48 17.55 42.90
CA ASP A 284 -7.80 18.96 42.65
C ASP A 284 -6.53 19.77 42.40
N GLY A 285 -6.10 19.88 41.14
CA GLY A 285 -4.94 20.72 40.85
C GLY A 285 -4.73 21.10 39.38
N PRO A 286 -3.81 22.04 39.15
CA PRO A 286 -3.04 22.10 37.91
C PRO A 286 -2.21 20.83 37.76
N HIS A 287 -2.17 20.26 36.56
CA HIS A 287 -1.34 19.10 36.26
C HIS A 287 -0.02 19.54 35.61
N ALA A 288 1.07 18.81 35.84
CA ALA A 288 2.30 19.06 35.10
C ALA A 288 2.09 18.83 33.60
N VAL A 289 2.72 19.65 32.76
CA VAL A 289 2.72 19.40 31.30
C VAL A 289 3.33 18.04 31.02
N GLU A 290 2.60 17.19 30.31
CA GLU A 290 3.05 15.88 29.82
C GLU A 290 3.11 15.87 28.29
N THR A 291 3.92 14.97 27.73
CA THR A 291 3.91 14.66 26.30
C THR A 291 2.88 13.57 26.02
N VAL A 292 1.85 13.90 25.27
CA VAL A 292 0.83 12.97 24.76
C VAL A 292 1.25 12.49 23.36
N GLY A 293 1.42 11.19 23.20
CA GLY A 293 1.57 10.55 21.91
C GLY A 293 0.20 10.21 21.33
N TRP A 294 -0.03 10.50 20.05
CA TRP A 294 -1.31 10.26 19.40
C TRP A 294 -1.17 9.70 17.99
N VAL A 295 -2.12 8.85 17.61
CA VAL A 295 -2.30 8.30 16.27
C VAL A 295 -3.73 8.59 15.83
N ALA A 296 -3.89 9.24 14.69
CA ALA A 296 -5.20 9.52 14.08
C ALA A 296 -5.37 8.70 12.80
N LEU A 297 -6.46 7.95 12.67
CA LEU A 297 -6.69 7.02 11.55
C LEU A 297 -8.09 7.17 10.97
N LYS A 298 -8.21 7.07 9.65
CA LYS A 298 -9.51 6.99 8.96
C LYS A 298 -10.18 5.66 9.30
N PRO A 299 -11.49 5.65 9.60
CA PRO A 299 -12.25 4.41 9.70
C PRO A 299 -12.12 3.56 8.43
N GLY A 300 -12.14 2.24 8.58
CA GLY A 300 -12.05 1.28 7.48
C GLY A 300 -11.06 0.15 7.74
N MET A 301 -10.97 -0.76 6.77
CA MET A 301 -9.97 -1.83 6.75
C MET A 301 -8.84 -1.47 5.79
N TRP A 302 -7.63 -1.41 6.33
CA TRP A 302 -6.45 -0.93 5.61
C TRP A 302 -5.34 -1.96 5.67
N VAL A 303 -4.56 -2.05 4.59
CA VAL A 303 -3.26 -2.73 4.60
C VAL A 303 -2.17 -1.68 4.79
N ILE A 304 -1.47 -1.78 5.92
CA ILE A 304 -0.40 -0.88 6.33
C ILE A 304 0.79 -1.73 6.77
N GLY A 305 1.94 -1.56 6.10
CA GLY A 305 3.12 -2.40 6.30
C GLY A 305 2.85 -3.89 6.16
N ASP A 306 2.11 -4.24 5.10
CA ASP A 306 1.74 -5.60 4.72
C ASP A 306 0.98 -6.38 5.82
N THR A 307 0.32 -5.66 6.74
CA THR A 307 -0.61 -6.23 7.73
C THR A 307 -1.94 -5.47 7.74
N ILE A 308 -2.99 -6.12 8.25
CA ILE A 308 -4.36 -5.62 8.27
C ILE A 308 -4.59 -4.80 9.54
N TRP A 309 -5.09 -3.58 9.34
CA TRP A 309 -5.52 -2.65 10.38
C TRP A 309 -7.00 -2.37 10.16
N GLU A 310 -7.84 -2.73 11.13
CA GLU A 310 -9.25 -2.39 11.14
C GLU A 310 -9.48 -1.25 12.14
N VAL A 311 -10.09 -0.16 11.67
CA VAL A 311 -10.39 1.03 12.45
C VAL A 311 -11.88 1.27 12.42
N GLY A 312 -12.51 1.32 13.58
CA GLY A 312 -13.95 1.54 13.68
C GLY A 312 -14.35 2.32 14.93
N VAL A 313 -15.65 2.50 15.09
CA VAL A 313 -16.27 3.20 16.21
C VAL A 313 -17.47 2.40 16.70
N VAL A 314 -17.67 2.38 18.01
CA VAL A 314 -18.87 1.86 18.67
C VAL A 314 -19.37 2.88 19.69
N GLN A 315 -20.68 2.98 19.88
CA GLN A 315 -21.23 3.77 20.98
C GLN A 315 -21.34 2.92 22.24
N ALA A 316 -20.82 3.41 23.36
CA ALA A 316 -20.91 2.71 24.64
C ALA A 316 -21.13 3.68 25.79
N THR A 317 -21.58 3.13 26.92
CA THR A 317 -21.75 3.81 28.21
C THR A 317 -20.88 3.09 29.25
N HIS A 318 -21.21 3.20 30.54
CA HIS A 318 -20.73 2.31 31.61
C HIS A 318 -21.14 0.83 31.44
N VAL A 319 -22.00 0.50 30.48
CA VAL A 319 -22.41 -0.88 30.18
C VAL A 319 -21.57 -1.46 29.03
N TYR A 320 -21.02 -2.66 29.25
CA TYR A 320 -20.29 -3.41 28.22
C TYR A 320 -21.10 -3.58 26.94
N THR A 321 -20.52 -3.12 25.85
CA THR A 321 -21.05 -3.22 24.49
C THR A 321 -20.13 -4.09 23.66
N THR A 322 -20.71 -5.00 22.89
CA THR A 322 -19.96 -5.90 22.00
C THR A 322 -19.56 -5.16 20.71
N VAL A 323 -18.28 -5.24 20.37
CA VAL A 323 -17.73 -4.87 19.06
C VAL A 323 -17.51 -6.16 18.27
N ASN A 324 -18.05 -6.22 17.06
CA ASN A 324 -17.75 -7.27 16.10
C ASN A 324 -16.80 -6.70 15.06
N PHE A 325 -15.73 -7.44 14.76
CA PHE A 325 -14.82 -7.07 13.69
C PHE A 325 -15.45 -7.38 12.32
N ASP A 326 -15.20 -6.50 11.36
CA ASP A 326 -15.55 -6.75 9.96
C ASP A 326 -14.58 -7.78 9.35
N HIS A 327 -13.33 -7.81 9.81
CA HIS A 327 -12.33 -8.80 9.44
C HIS A 327 -12.34 -10.01 10.38
N SER A 328 -12.28 -11.21 9.80
CA SER A 328 -12.04 -12.45 10.56
C SER A 328 -10.55 -12.68 10.76
N PHE A 329 -10.00 -12.16 11.87
CA PHE A 329 -8.58 -12.32 12.20
C PHE A 329 -8.19 -13.79 12.42
N SER A 330 -6.93 -14.11 12.14
CA SER A 330 -6.38 -15.47 12.35
C SER A 330 -6.14 -15.82 13.83
N GLY A 331 -6.17 -14.82 14.70
CA GLY A 331 -6.06 -14.93 16.15
C GLY A 331 -6.58 -13.65 16.80
N ILE A 332 -6.53 -13.54 18.12
CA ILE A 332 -6.95 -12.32 18.83
C ILE A 332 -6.03 -11.16 18.38
N PRO A 333 -6.54 -10.10 17.75
CA PRO A 333 -5.71 -8.99 17.28
C PRO A 333 -5.20 -8.15 18.44
N ILE A 334 -4.25 -7.26 18.14
CA ILE A 334 -3.85 -6.18 19.03
C ILE A 334 -4.98 -5.14 19.00
N ILE A 335 -5.57 -4.80 20.14
CA ILE A 335 -6.77 -3.94 20.22
C ILE A 335 -6.46 -2.68 21.02
N ILE A 336 -6.55 -1.51 20.41
CA ILE A 336 -6.45 -0.22 21.09
C ILE A 336 -7.84 0.41 21.06
N THR A 337 -8.31 0.91 22.20
CA THR A 337 -9.60 1.60 22.33
C THR A 337 -9.38 3.00 22.90
N TYR A 338 -10.20 3.97 22.49
CA TYR A 338 -10.08 5.34 22.97
C TYR A 338 -11.38 6.12 22.81
N ILE A 339 -11.75 6.93 23.81
CA ILE A 339 -12.95 7.77 23.78
C ILE A 339 -12.72 8.94 22.81
N ASN A 340 -13.58 9.10 21.79
CA ASN A 340 -13.38 9.98 20.64
C ASN A 340 -14.33 11.19 20.58
N ASN A 341 -15.11 11.40 21.63
CA ASN A 341 -15.99 12.54 21.84
C ASN A 341 -16.11 12.82 23.34
N TYR A 342 -16.83 13.89 23.67
CA TYR A 342 -16.86 14.48 25.01
C TYR A 342 -18.32 14.82 25.37
N ASN A 343 -19.20 13.82 25.32
CA ASN A 343 -20.62 14.01 25.62
C ASN A 343 -20.86 14.12 27.13
N GLU A 344 -20.04 13.44 27.93
CA GLU A 344 -19.94 13.63 29.37
C GLU A 344 -18.47 13.79 29.77
N GLY A 345 -18.22 14.90 30.44
CA GLY A 345 -16.89 15.26 30.86
C GLY A 345 -16.93 16.58 31.61
N GLY A 346 -15.95 16.78 32.47
CA GLY A 346 -15.75 18.04 33.16
C GLY A 346 -14.27 18.34 33.35
N PHE A 347 -14.00 19.54 33.85
CA PHE A 347 -12.64 19.94 34.18
C PHE A 347 -12.08 19.06 35.30
N SER A 348 -10.75 18.90 35.38
CA SER A 348 -10.08 18.19 36.48
C SER A 348 -10.72 18.51 37.84
N GLY A 349 -11.01 17.48 38.63
CA GLY A 349 -11.64 17.62 39.95
C GLY A 349 -13.18 17.76 39.94
N THR A 350 -13.85 17.77 38.78
CA THR A 350 -15.33 17.73 38.69
C THR A 350 -15.86 16.29 38.76
N PRO A 351 -17.13 16.06 39.17
CA PRO A 351 -17.69 14.71 39.29
C PRO A 351 -17.65 13.87 38.01
N GLU A 352 -17.72 14.54 36.85
CA GLU A 352 -17.71 13.94 35.52
C GLU A 352 -16.28 13.91 34.90
N ALA A 353 -15.25 14.27 35.67
CA ALA A 353 -13.87 14.31 35.18
C ALA A 353 -13.24 12.91 35.13
N GLY A 354 -12.41 12.71 34.11
CA GLY A 354 -11.61 11.49 34.00
C GLY A 354 -12.46 10.27 33.61
N ALA A 355 -12.44 9.96 32.32
CA ALA A 355 -13.03 8.73 31.80
C ALA A 355 -12.03 8.01 30.89
N HIS A 356 -12.09 6.69 30.88
CA HIS A 356 -11.26 5.85 30.03
C HIS A 356 -12.03 4.63 29.55
N THR A 357 -11.49 3.92 28.57
CA THR A 357 -12.10 2.69 28.09
C THR A 357 -11.65 1.48 28.89
N ARG A 358 -12.56 0.53 29.06
CA ARG A 358 -12.33 -0.79 29.65
C ARG A 358 -12.76 -1.87 28.69
N GLN A 359 -11.96 -2.91 28.53
CA GLN A 359 -12.28 -3.98 27.57
C GLN A 359 -12.02 -5.39 28.09
N ARG A 360 -12.80 -6.35 27.58
CA ARG A 360 -12.74 -7.77 27.95
C ARG A 360 -13.18 -8.69 26.81
N ASP A 361 -13.11 -10.00 27.07
CA ASP A 361 -13.63 -11.06 26.20
C ASP A 361 -13.18 -10.96 24.73
N ALA A 362 -11.93 -10.54 24.52
CA ALA A 362 -11.36 -10.42 23.19
C ALA A 362 -11.23 -11.81 22.52
N SER A 363 -11.75 -11.91 21.31
CA SER A 363 -11.62 -13.06 20.40
C SER A 363 -11.00 -12.59 19.07
N ASN A 364 -10.93 -13.50 18.10
CA ASN A 364 -10.53 -13.16 16.73
C ASN A 364 -11.65 -12.53 15.88
N THR A 365 -12.86 -12.39 16.43
CA THR A 365 -14.03 -11.83 15.75
C THR A 365 -14.65 -10.63 16.47
N GLY A 366 -14.15 -10.28 17.65
CA GLY A 366 -14.69 -9.15 18.40
C GLY A 366 -14.14 -9.06 19.83
N PHE A 367 -14.70 -8.12 20.59
CA PHE A 367 -14.41 -7.90 22.01
C PHE A 367 -15.56 -7.12 22.65
N GLN A 368 -15.53 -6.92 23.97
CA GLN A 368 -16.46 -6.02 24.66
C GLN A 368 -15.74 -4.81 25.22
N VAL A 369 -16.42 -3.65 25.22
CA VAL A 369 -15.89 -2.40 25.74
C VAL A 369 -16.95 -1.58 26.47
N LYS A 370 -16.54 -0.83 27.49
CA LYS A 370 -17.34 0.20 28.17
C LYS A 370 -16.49 1.44 28.47
N VAL A 371 -17.14 2.51 28.89
CA VAL A 371 -16.53 3.68 29.53
C VAL A 371 -16.45 3.43 31.04
N GLU A 372 -15.34 3.80 31.67
CA GLU A 372 -15.14 3.78 33.12
C GLU A 372 -14.71 5.15 33.63
N GLU A 373 -15.47 5.67 34.60
CA GLU A 373 -15.16 6.84 35.43
C GLU A 373 -14.42 6.43 36.71
N GLU A 374 -14.15 7.38 37.62
CA GLU A 374 -13.45 7.09 38.89
C GLU A 374 -14.09 5.94 39.69
N THR A 375 -15.42 5.96 39.82
CA THR A 375 -16.21 5.03 40.65
C THR A 375 -17.18 4.13 39.85
N ASP A 376 -16.92 3.91 38.55
CA ASP A 376 -17.75 3.12 37.62
C ASP A 376 -19.26 3.44 37.70
N THR A 377 -19.57 4.74 37.71
CA THR A 377 -20.92 5.28 37.81
C THR A 377 -21.63 5.30 36.46
N SER A 378 -22.90 5.74 36.46
CA SER A 378 -23.68 5.84 35.23
C SER A 378 -23.08 6.89 34.28
N HIS A 379 -22.50 6.44 33.18
CA HIS A 379 -22.02 7.32 32.10
C HIS A 379 -23.02 7.40 30.92
N THR A 380 -23.08 8.53 30.23
CA THR A 380 -23.78 8.76 28.96
C THR A 380 -23.09 8.04 27.80
N PHE A 381 -23.69 8.08 26.60
CA PHE A 381 -23.07 7.50 25.42
C PHE A 381 -21.84 8.29 24.97
N GLU A 382 -20.74 7.57 24.74
CA GLU A 382 -19.55 8.07 24.04
C GLU A 382 -19.25 7.19 22.82
N ASP A 383 -18.63 7.80 21.82
CA ASP A 383 -18.05 7.15 20.66
C ASP A 383 -16.68 6.61 21.06
N ILE A 384 -16.58 5.29 21.20
CA ILE A 384 -15.33 4.59 21.43
C ILE A 384 -14.74 4.18 20.07
N GLY A 385 -13.63 4.82 19.71
CA GLY A 385 -12.78 4.38 18.61
C GLY A 385 -12.06 3.08 18.97
N TYR A 386 -11.94 2.16 18.02
CA TYR A 386 -11.12 0.97 18.16
C TYR A 386 -10.19 0.78 16.95
N LEU A 387 -9.00 0.24 17.23
CA LEU A 387 -7.99 -0.17 16.26
C LEU A 387 -7.64 -1.64 16.54
N ALA A 388 -7.84 -2.51 15.55
CA ALA A 388 -7.45 -3.92 15.59
C ALA A 388 -6.35 -4.21 14.57
N ILE A 389 -5.21 -4.75 15.02
CA ILE A 389 -4.05 -5.05 14.15
C ILE A 389 -3.74 -6.54 14.17
N GLN A 390 -3.62 -7.14 12.98
CA GLN A 390 -3.18 -8.53 12.82
C GLN A 390 -1.69 -8.66 13.17
N TRP A 391 -1.37 -9.52 14.13
CA TRP A 391 0.01 -9.93 14.41
C TRP A 391 0.42 -11.12 13.53
N ASN A 392 1.72 -11.29 13.31
CA ASN A 392 2.26 -12.42 12.53
C ASN A 392 3.49 -13.06 13.18
N LYS A 393 3.96 -12.54 14.32
CA LYS A 393 5.06 -13.08 15.09
C LYS A 393 4.62 -13.35 16.53
N TYR A 394 5.28 -14.32 17.14
CA TYR A 394 5.08 -14.71 18.52
C TYR A 394 6.44 -14.93 19.18
N LYS A 395 6.57 -14.49 20.43
CA LYS A 395 7.74 -14.75 21.26
C LYS A 395 7.32 -14.86 22.72
N ARG A 396 7.83 -15.87 23.41
CA ARG A 396 7.75 -15.95 24.87
C ARG A 396 8.94 -15.25 25.49
N GLU A 397 8.69 -14.22 26.27
CA GLU A 397 9.69 -13.45 26.97
C GLU A 397 9.72 -13.78 28.46
N ARG A 398 10.87 -13.55 29.08
CA ARG A 398 11.07 -13.66 30.52
C ARG A 398 11.25 -12.26 31.08
N TRP A 399 10.27 -11.78 31.82
CA TRP A 399 10.33 -10.46 32.46
C TRP A 399 10.65 -10.61 33.93
N TRP A 400 11.48 -9.71 34.45
CA TRP A 400 11.81 -9.67 35.86
C TRP A 400 10.63 -9.14 36.69
N THR A 401 10.44 -9.68 37.88
CA THR A 401 9.47 -9.20 38.88
C THR A 401 10.16 -9.00 40.23
N PRO A 402 9.73 -8.03 41.04
CA PRO A 402 10.34 -7.75 42.35
C PRO A 402 9.99 -8.79 43.43
N SER A 403 8.86 -9.47 43.28
CA SER A 403 8.39 -10.52 44.20
C SER A 403 8.51 -11.91 43.56
N PHE A 404 8.63 -12.95 44.40
CA PHE A 404 8.70 -14.36 43.97
C PHE A 404 7.55 -14.69 42.99
N PRO A 405 7.80 -15.32 41.83
CA PRO A 405 9.02 -16.07 41.45
C PRO A 405 10.19 -15.25 40.87
N TYR A 406 10.23 -13.92 41.04
CA TYR A 406 11.25 -12.97 40.54
C TYR A 406 11.33 -12.83 39.01
N PHE A 407 10.60 -13.67 38.29
CA PHE A 407 10.41 -13.56 36.86
C PHE A 407 9.08 -14.18 36.47
N ILE A 408 8.45 -13.62 35.45
CA ILE A 408 7.26 -14.16 34.82
C ILE A 408 7.52 -14.40 33.34
N TYR A 409 6.82 -15.38 32.78
CA TYR A 409 6.77 -15.53 31.33
C TYR A 409 5.65 -14.66 30.78
N VAL A 410 5.93 -13.99 29.67
CA VAL A 410 4.97 -13.19 28.91
C VAL A 410 4.98 -13.64 27.48
N ASP A 411 3.82 -14.08 26.99
CA ASP A 411 3.62 -14.32 25.58
C ASP A 411 3.38 -12.99 24.88
N VAL A 412 4.21 -12.70 23.89
CA VAL A 412 4.17 -11.46 23.11
C VAL A 412 3.81 -11.83 21.68
N TYR A 413 2.62 -11.40 21.26
CA TYR A 413 2.13 -11.52 19.89
C TYR A 413 2.30 -10.18 19.21
N TYR A 414 3.12 -10.10 18.17
CA TYR A 414 3.56 -8.82 17.63
C TYR A 414 3.68 -8.80 16.12
N VAL A 415 3.75 -7.59 15.57
CA VAL A 415 4.07 -7.29 14.18
C VAL A 415 5.04 -6.12 14.16
N ILE A 416 6.00 -6.18 13.23
CA ILE A 416 6.92 -5.07 12.92
C ILE A 416 6.82 -4.87 11.42
N GLY A 417 6.66 -3.63 10.99
CA GLY A 417 6.59 -3.28 9.58
C GLY A 417 7.07 -1.86 9.31
N GLU A 418 7.03 -1.51 8.03
CA GLU A 418 7.24 -0.14 7.55
C GLU A 418 6.03 0.25 6.71
N THR A 419 5.52 1.47 6.90
CA THR A 419 4.49 2.02 6.01
C THR A 419 5.03 2.23 4.59
N LYS A 420 4.17 2.55 3.62
CA LYS A 420 4.61 2.77 2.23
C LYS A 420 5.60 3.93 2.09
N ASN A 421 5.51 4.92 2.97
CA ASN A 421 6.46 6.03 3.11
C ASN A 421 7.54 5.79 4.17
N LYS A 422 7.80 4.53 4.56
CA LYS A 422 8.94 4.10 5.39
C LYS A 422 8.90 4.55 6.85
N LEU A 423 7.72 4.82 7.41
CA LEU A 423 7.58 4.94 8.87
C LEU A 423 7.62 3.55 9.48
N LYS A 424 8.58 3.31 10.37
CA LYS A 424 8.64 2.06 11.11
C LYS A 424 7.52 2.00 12.15
N PHE A 425 6.96 0.81 12.36
CA PHE A 425 6.07 0.54 13.48
C PHE A 425 6.32 -0.84 14.09
N GLU A 426 5.96 -0.96 15.37
CA GLU A 426 5.82 -2.22 16.09
C GLU A 426 4.51 -2.16 16.89
N ALA A 427 3.69 -3.20 16.77
CA ALA A 427 2.48 -3.34 17.57
C ALA A 427 2.50 -4.70 18.25
N ALA A 428 2.08 -4.77 19.50
CA ALA A 428 2.09 -6.03 20.24
C ALA A 428 0.96 -6.16 21.26
N ARG A 429 0.54 -7.40 21.48
CA ARG A 429 -0.38 -7.84 22.53
C ARG A 429 0.42 -8.68 23.51
N LEU A 430 0.30 -8.36 24.79
CA LEU A 430 1.12 -8.92 25.87
C LEU A 430 0.25 -9.85 26.71
N TYR A 431 0.71 -11.05 27.03
CA TYR A 431 -0.07 -12.02 27.82
C TYR A 431 0.82 -12.73 28.87
N PRO A 432 0.86 -12.23 30.12
CA PRO A 432 1.65 -12.83 31.18
C PRO A 432 0.94 -14.02 31.86
N TYR A 433 1.75 -15.01 32.24
CA TYR A 433 1.29 -16.29 32.80
C TYR A 433 0.96 -16.27 34.29
N TYR A 434 1.41 -15.26 35.02
CA TYR A 434 1.26 -15.21 36.48
C TYR A 434 0.56 -13.94 36.92
N TYR A 435 -0.33 -14.10 37.91
CA TYR A 435 -0.88 -13.01 38.68
C TYR A 435 0.22 -12.37 39.49
N TRP A 436 0.24 -11.05 39.52
CA TRP A 436 1.07 -10.26 40.39
C TRP A 436 0.27 -9.02 40.76
N TYR A 437 0.52 -8.49 41.95
CA TYR A 437 -0.31 -7.45 42.53
C TYR A 437 0.30 -6.09 42.24
N ILE A 438 -0.52 -5.14 41.84
CA ILE A 438 -0.14 -3.73 41.89
C ILE A 438 -0.55 -3.21 43.26
N ASN A 439 0.34 -2.47 43.92
CA ASN A 439 0.01 -1.74 45.14
C ASN A 439 0.27 -0.27 44.87
N ASN A 440 -0.73 0.58 44.70
CA ASN A 440 -0.47 2.00 44.48
C ASN A 440 -0.06 2.65 45.80
N ASP A 441 1.25 2.74 46.08
CA ASP A 441 1.78 3.37 47.30
C ASP A 441 1.77 4.89 47.10
N GLY A 442 0.68 5.54 47.53
CA GLY A 442 0.54 6.99 47.44
C GLY A 442 0.35 7.51 46.02
N TRP A 443 -0.55 6.87 45.27
CA TRP A 443 -1.05 7.28 43.93
C TRP A 443 -0.18 6.90 42.74
N GLU A 444 1.13 6.67 42.84
CA GLU A 444 1.93 6.23 41.68
C GLU A 444 1.83 4.71 41.40
N PRO A 445 1.97 4.26 40.13
CA PRO A 445 2.21 2.85 39.83
C PRO A 445 3.47 2.36 40.54
N SER A 446 3.32 1.50 41.55
CA SER A 446 4.49 0.93 42.26
C SER A 446 5.34 0.02 41.39
N TYR A 447 4.81 -0.45 40.26
CA TYR A 447 5.50 -1.37 39.38
C TYR A 447 5.46 -0.98 37.91
N TRP A 448 6.55 -0.35 37.49
CA TRP A 448 6.85 -0.09 36.09
C TRP A 448 7.47 -1.30 35.42
N ARG A 449 7.06 -1.55 34.17
CA ARG A 449 7.53 -2.63 33.32
C ARG A 449 8.18 -2.06 32.08
N ARG A 450 9.45 -2.41 31.87
CA ARG A 450 10.15 -2.07 30.64
C ARG A 450 9.81 -3.05 29.54
N TYR A 451 9.23 -2.54 28.46
CA TYR A 451 9.15 -3.24 27.20
C TYR A 451 10.39 -2.93 26.36
N TYR A 452 10.94 -3.95 25.69
CA TYR A 452 12.03 -3.81 24.74
C TYR A 452 11.49 -4.05 23.34
N PHE A 453 11.58 -3.05 22.47
CA PHE A 453 11.19 -3.22 21.09
C PHE A 453 12.02 -4.33 20.44
N HIS A 454 11.36 -5.14 19.62
CA HIS A 454 12.04 -6.21 18.89
C HIS A 454 12.99 -5.66 17.83
N ALA A 455 12.78 -4.42 17.40
CA ALA A 455 13.74 -3.67 16.60
C ALA A 455 13.69 -2.18 16.94
N SER A 456 14.85 -1.57 17.23
CA SER A 456 14.95 -0.15 17.60
C SER A 456 14.44 0.79 16.51
N PHE A 457 13.78 1.87 16.90
CA PHE A 457 13.32 2.93 16.01
C PHE A 457 14.47 3.89 15.64
N PRO A 458 14.49 4.45 14.42
CA PRO A 458 15.43 5.51 14.05
C PRO A 458 15.17 6.80 14.84
N ASN A 459 13.90 7.14 15.03
CA ASN A 459 13.43 8.31 15.76
C ASN A 459 12.59 7.89 16.97
N LEU A 460 12.34 8.81 17.90
CA LEU A 460 11.45 8.56 19.03
C LEU A 460 10.04 8.20 18.52
N PRO A 461 9.52 6.99 18.78
CA PRO A 461 8.19 6.63 18.31
C PRO A 461 7.11 7.27 19.17
N VAL A 462 5.93 7.47 18.57
CA VAL A 462 4.67 7.63 19.28
C VAL A 462 4.27 6.26 19.83
N VAL A 463 3.97 6.16 21.12
CA VAL A 463 3.49 4.93 21.76
C VAL A 463 2.09 5.17 22.30
N VAL A 464 1.14 4.35 21.86
CA VAL A 464 -0.22 4.28 22.43
C VAL A 464 -0.39 2.90 23.04
N PHE A 465 -0.69 2.84 24.33
CA PHE A 465 -0.89 1.61 25.07
C PHE A 465 -2.33 1.51 25.53
N LYS A 466 -2.86 0.29 25.60
CA LYS A 466 -4.19 0.05 26.15
C LYS A 466 -4.22 -1.25 26.93
N ILE A 467 -4.84 -1.23 28.11
CA ILE A 467 -5.25 -2.45 28.81
C ILE A 467 -6.29 -3.22 27.98
N GLN A 468 -6.08 -4.51 27.79
CA GLN A 468 -6.85 -5.38 26.90
C GLN A 468 -7.61 -6.50 27.63
N SER A 469 -7.74 -6.40 28.95
CA SER A 469 -8.37 -7.40 29.80
C SER A 469 -9.04 -6.80 31.03
N GLU A 470 -10.04 -7.50 31.56
CA GLU A 470 -10.62 -7.25 32.88
C GLU A 470 -10.36 -8.48 33.77
N ARG A 471 -9.41 -8.38 34.71
CA ARG A 471 -9.12 -9.45 35.68
C ARG A 471 -9.37 -9.03 37.11
N GLY A 472 -9.16 -7.74 37.42
CA GLY A 472 -9.63 -7.10 38.64
C GLY A 472 -10.99 -6.43 38.41
N GLY A 473 -11.76 -6.28 39.48
CA GLY A 473 -13.02 -5.52 39.45
C GLY A 473 -12.83 -4.02 39.74
N ASP A 474 -11.65 -3.63 40.23
CA ASP A 474 -11.31 -2.24 40.51
C ASP A 474 -10.89 -1.50 39.21
N ASN A 475 -11.18 -0.20 39.14
CA ASN A 475 -10.88 0.58 37.93
C ASN A 475 -9.39 0.89 37.87
N CYS A 476 -8.77 0.66 36.71
CA CYS A 476 -7.39 1.07 36.47
C CYS A 476 -7.13 1.45 35.02
N HIS A 477 -6.17 2.36 34.84
CA HIS A 477 -5.72 2.84 33.55
C HIS A 477 -4.20 2.70 33.38
N GLU A 478 -3.75 2.88 32.15
CA GLU A 478 -2.35 2.78 31.77
C GLU A 478 -1.57 4.08 32.00
N ARG A 479 -0.33 3.99 32.49
CA ARG A 479 0.65 5.08 32.49
C ARG A 479 1.90 4.66 31.74
N LEU A 480 2.53 5.60 31.04
CA LEU A 480 3.80 5.38 30.33
C LEU A 480 4.86 6.36 30.83
N ARG A 481 6.13 5.94 30.75
CA ARG A 481 7.29 6.81 30.95
C ARG A 481 8.50 6.26 30.22
N ASN A 482 9.59 7.04 30.19
CA ASN A 482 10.86 6.63 29.61
C ASN A 482 10.72 6.07 28.17
N VAL A 483 9.79 6.62 27.38
CA VAL A 483 9.66 6.26 25.97
C VAL A 483 10.94 6.69 25.27
N GLY A 484 11.60 5.72 24.64
CA GLY A 484 12.84 5.89 23.90
C GLY A 484 12.79 5.08 22.61
N THR A 485 13.88 5.12 21.83
CA THR A 485 13.94 4.43 20.54
C THR A 485 14.01 2.90 20.64
N SER A 486 14.37 2.36 21.80
CA SER A 486 14.54 0.91 22.00
C SER A 486 13.62 0.32 23.05
N THR A 487 13.05 1.17 23.92
CA THR A 487 12.28 0.72 25.08
C THR A 487 11.26 1.77 25.47
N PHE A 488 10.23 1.35 26.20
CA PHE A 488 9.40 2.24 27.03
C PHE A 488 9.04 1.53 28.32
N ASP A 489 8.69 2.29 29.36
CA ASP A 489 8.17 1.73 30.61
C ASP A 489 6.65 1.97 30.66
N PHE A 490 5.89 0.96 31.07
CA PHE A 490 4.45 1.07 31.32
C PHE A 490 4.09 0.58 32.73
N GLY A 491 3.05 1.14 33.31
CA GLY A 491 2.48 0.76 34.59
C GLY A 491 0.95 0.81 34.53
N LEU A 492 0.30 0.12 35.46
CA LEU A 492 -1.14 0.25 35.69
C LEU A 492 -1.34 1.07 36.97
N GLN A 493 -2.31 1.98 36.94
CA GLN A 493 -2.67 2.86 38.04
C GLN A 493 -4.16 2.68 38.32
N GLU A 494 -4.53 2.36 39.56
CA GLU A 494 -5.95 2.35 39.93
C GLU A 494 -6.48 3.78 40.01
N THR A 495 -7.78 3.95 39.80
CA THR A 495 -8.42 5.24 40.03
C THR A 495 -8.35 5.61 41.51
N PRO A 496 -8.44 6.91 41.86
CA PRO A 496 -8.34 7.32 43.24
C PRO A 496 -9.40 6.75 44.20
N ALA A 497 -10.47 6.15 43.67
CA ALA A 497 -11.52 5.50 44.45
C ALA A 497 -11.19 4.08 44.92
N HIS A 498 -10.21 3.42 44.31
CA HIS A 498 -9.93 2.00 44.52
C HIS A 498 -8.47 1.74 44.91
N ASP A 499 -7.89 2.60 45.76
CA ASP A 499 -6.50 2.51 46.17
C ASP A 499 -6.18 1.19 46.90
N GLY A 500 -5.41 0.30 46.25
CA GLY A 500 -4.99 -0.91 46.94
C GLY A 500 -4.35 -1.98 46.07
N TRP A 501 -4.75 -3.22 46.34
CA TRP A 501 -4.18 -4.41 45.71
C TRP A 501 -4.94 -4.76 44.43
N HIS A 502 -4.42 -4.35 43.28
CA HIS A 502 -5.02 -4.69 42.00
C HIS A 502 -4.59 -6.07 41.48
N THR A 503 -5.52 -6.80 40.87
CA THR A 503 -5.16 -8.00 40.09
C THR A 503 -4.59 -7.57 38.75
N TYR A 504 -3.41 -8.09 38.37
CA TYR A 504 -2.78 -7.69 37.11
C TYR A 504 -3.68 -7.84 35.88
N GLU A 505 -3.53 -6.85 34.99
CA GLU A 505 -4.20 -6.78 33.70
C GLU A 505 -3.20 -6.67 32.58
N TRP A 506 -3.53 -7.27 31.46
CA TRP A 506 -2.64 -7.33 30.33
C TRP A 506 -3.15 -6.44 29.22
N GLY A 507 -2.21 -5.87 28.46
CA GLY A 507 -2.50 -4.87 27.45
C GLY A 507 -1.80 -5.14 26.14
N GLY A 508 -1.87 -4.15 25.28
CA GLY A 508 -1.08 -4.09 24.07
C GLY A 508 -0.83 -2.65 23.68
N PHE A 509 0.02 -2.48 22.69
CA PHE A 509 0.41 -1.16 22.24
C PHE A 509 0.59 -1.13 20.72
N ILE A 510 0.58 0.08 20.19
CA ILE A 510 1.21 0.43 18.92
C ILE A 510 2.30 1.47 19.18
N ALA A 511 3.47 1.25 18.60
CA ALA A 511 4.57 2.18 18.52
C ALA A 511 4.86 2.48 17.04
N ILE A 512 4.82 3.74 16.63
CA ILE A 512 5.04 4.14 15.23
C ILE A 512 5.84 5.45 15.16
N GLU A 513 6.71 5.58 14.16
CA GLU A 513 7.41 6.85 13.92
C GLU A 513 6.42 7.99 13.59
N PRO A 514 6.68 9.22 14.05
CA PRO A 514 5.85 10.37 13.69
C PRO A 514 5.82 10.61 12.19
N GLY A 515 4.64 10.95 11.65
CA GLY A 515 4.44 11.30 10.24
C GLY A 515 3.11 10.84 9.67
N LEU A 516 2.90 11.11 8.38
CA LEU A 516 1.73 10.67 7.63
C LEU A 516 1.79 9.16 7.35
N ILE A 517 0.67 8.46 7.51
CA ILE A 517 0.56 7.01 7.36
C ILE A 517 -0.14 6.72 6.03
N TYR A 518 0.58 6.08 5.11
CA TYR A 518 0.05 5.66 3.81
C TYR A 518 -0.15 4.15 3.73
N GLY A 519 -1.30 3.77 3.16
CA GLY A 519 -1.72 2.39 2.98
C GLY A 519 -2.73 2.27 1.83
N TYR A 520 -3.41 1.14 1.76
CA TYR A 520 -4.48 0.92 0.77
C TYR A 520 -5.60 0.10 1.38
N GLU A 521 -6.79 0.20 0.82
CA GLU A 521 -7.97 -0.52 1.30
C GLU A 521 -7.73 -2.03 1.23
N TYR A 522 -8.14 -2.76 2.26
CA TYR A 522 -8.07 -4.21 2.26
C TYR A 522 -9.20 -4.81 1.40
N VAL A 523 -8.83 -5.69 0.46
CA VAL A 523 -9.75 -6.39 -0.44
C VAL A 523 -9.33 -7.85 -0.55
N ASP A 524 -10.30 -8.76 -0.41
CA ASP A 524 -10.09 -10.21 -0.44
C ASP A 524 -11.06 -10.92 -1.39
N PRO A 525 -10.57 -11.73 -2.35
CA PRO A 525 -9.17 -11.82 -2.78
C PRO A 525 -8.69 -10.52 -3.42
N SER A 526 -7.41 -10.19 -3.21
CA SER A 526 -6.82 -9.02 -3.86
C SER A 526 -6.79 -9.14 -5.40
N PRO A 527 -6.79 -8.01 -6.13
CA PRO A 527 -6.66 -8.03 -7.58
C PRO A 527 -5.44 -8.80 -8.08
N THR A 528 -5.62 -9.52 -9.18
CA THR A 528 -4.55 -10.31 -9.84
C THR A 528 -4.14 -9.66 -11.16
N TYR A 529 -2.96 -9.97 -11.69
CA TYR A 529 -2.54 -9.49 -13.01
C TYR A 529 -1.94 -10.61 -13.86
N SER A 530 -1.99 -10.45 -15.19
CA SER A 530 -1.30 -11.32 -16.17
C SER A 530 -0.60 -10.55 -17.27
#